data_AF-A0A2G4HGA0-F1
#
_entry.id   AF-A0A2G4HGA0-F1
#
_cell.length_a   1.000
_cell.length_b   1.000
_cell.length_c   1.000
_cell.angle_alpha   90.00
_cell.angle_beta   90.00
_cell.angle_gamma   90.00
#
_symmetry.space_group_name_H-M   'P 1'
#
loop_
_entity.id
_entity.type
_entity.pdbx_description
1 polymer ?
#
loop_
_entity_poly.entity_id
_entity_poly.type
_entity_poly.pdbx_seq_one_letter_code
_entity_poly.pdbx_strand_id
1 'polypeptide(L)' 'ARVVIEDFRQDYNAERPHSSLGYLSPHRFAAEKSLPSPSSRPDRQAGPSLRMGLPTTTAVSTSTQAKD' A
#
# COMPACT_ATOMS: atom_id res chain seq x y z
N ALA A 1 12.19 -18.84 4.85
CA ALA A 1 10.81 -18.31 4.78
C ALA A 1 10.71 -16.91 4.14
N ARG A 2 11.65 -15.97 4.37
CA ARG A 2 11.56 -14.59 3.83
C ARG A 2 11.48 -14.47 2.31
N VAL A 3 12.24 -15.29 1.56
CA VAL A 3 12.30 -15.25 0.09
C VAL A 3 10.93 -15.58 -0.53
N VAL A 4 10.29 -16.65 -0.06
CA VAL A 4 8.97 -17.08 -0.56
C VAL A 4 7.88 -16.02 -0.35
N ILE A 5 7.95 -15.29 0.77
CA ILE A 5 7.01 -14.20 1.08
C ILE A 5 7.24 -13.01 0.14
N GLU A 6 8.50 -12.70 -0.15
CA GLU A 6 8.84 -11.59 -1.04
C GLU A 6 8.44 -11.90 -2.49
N ASP A 7 8.71 -13.10 -2.98
CA ASP A 7 8.31 -13.55 -4.31
C ASP A 7 6.78 -13.51 -4.46
N PHE A 8 6.05 -14.02 -3.46
CA PHE A 8 4.59 -13.93 -3.45
C PHE A 8 4.10 -12.47 -3.42
N ARG A 9 4.73 -11.61 -2.62
CA ARG A 9 4.36 -10.19 -2.52
C ARG A 9 4.57 -9.48 -3.85
N GLN A 10 5.66 -9.75 -4.54
CA GLN A 10 5.96 -9.19 -5.85
C GLN A 10 4.95 -9.65 -6.90
N ASP A 11 4.71 -10.97 -7.00
CA ASP A 11 3.75 -11.55 -7.94
C ASP A 11 2.33 -11.01 -7.70
N TYR A 12 1.87 -11.01 -6.44
CA TYR A 12 0.56 -10.50 -6.06
C TYR A 12 0.44 -9.01 -6.39
N ASN A 13 1.42 -8.18 -6.06
CA ASN A 13 1.32 -6.73 -6.25
C ASN A 13 1.60 -6.24 -7.69
N ALA A 14 2.14 -7.09 -8.58
CA ALA A 14 2.49 -6.68 -9.93
C ALA A 14 1.61 -7.35 -11.00
N GLU A 15 1.49 -8.68 -10.94
CA GLU A 15 1.02 -9.48 -12.07
C GLU A 15 -0.38 -10.05 -11.86
N ARG A 16 -0.80 -10.26 -10.61
CA ARG A 16 -2.10 -10.89 -10.36
C ARG A 16 -3.29 -9.99 -10.71
N PRO A 17 -4.35 -10.52 -11.33
CA PRO A 17 -5.64 -9.83 -11.48
C PRO A 17 -6.28 -9.50 -10.13
N HIS A 18 -6.76 -8.27 -9.98
CA HIS A 18 -7.52 -7.84 -8.80
C HIS A 18 -8.94 -7.45 -9.19
N SER A 19 -9.94 -7.96 -8.47
CA SER A 19 -11.36 -7.65 -8.73
C SER A 19 -11.68 -6.15 -8.59
N SER A 20 -11.02 -5.46 -7.66
CA SER A 20 -11.15 -4.00 -7.48
C SER A 20 -10.61 -3.18 -8.66
N LEU A 21 -9.71 -3.76 -9.45
CA LEU A 21 -9.17 -3.16 -10.68
C LEU A 21 -9.91 -3.65 -11.93
N GLY A 22 -11.07 -4.31 -11.77
CA GLY A 22 -11.82 -4.88 -12.88
C GLY A 22 -11.16 -6.12 -13.49
N TYR A 23 -10.47 -6.93 -12.66
CA TYR A 23 -9.66 -8.08 -13.07
C TYR A 23 -8.42 -7.71 -13.92
N LEU A 24 -7.97 -6.46 -13.85
CA LEU A 24 -6.66 -6.07 -14.35
C LEU A 24 -5.57 -6.32 -13.30
N SER A 25 -4.34 -6.54 -13.76
CA SER A 25 -3.18 -6.50 -12.88
C SER A 25 -2.85 -5.05 -12.51
N PRO A 26 -2.19 -4.79 -11.36
CA PRO A 26 -1.78 -3.46 -10.97
C PRO A 26 -0.93 -2.76 -12.03
N HIS A 27 -0.04 -3.49 -12.70
CA HIS A 27 0.79 -2.95 -13.78
C HIS A 27 -0.04 -2.51 -15.00
N ARG A 28 -1.02 -3.33 -15.40
CA ARG A 28 -1.92 -3.00 -16.52
C ARG A 28 -2.83 -1.82 -16.20
N PHE A 29 -3.41 -1.83 -15.02
CA PHE A 29 -4.24 -0.73 -14.54
C PHE A 29 -3.45 0.60 -14.50
N ALA A 30 -2.20 0.57 -14.01
CA ALA A 30 -1.34 1.75 -13.99
C ALA A 30 -1.01 2.27 -15.40
N ALA A 31 -0.72 1.37 -16.35
CA ALA A 31 -0.48 1.73 -17.74
C ALA A 31 -1.71 2.39 -18.39
N GLU A 32 -2.90 1.82 -18.19
CA GLU A 32 -4.17 2.37 -18.70
C GLU A 32 -4.55 3.71 -18.05
N LYS A 33 -4.27 3.86 -16.75
CA LYS A 33 -4.53 5.08 -15.97
C LYS A 33 -3.45 6.14 -16.14
N SER A 34 -2.31 5.81 -16.76
CA SER A 34 -1.27 6.77 -17.11
C SER A 34 -1.74 7.63 -18.28
N LEU A 35 -2.64 8.57 -17.98
CA LEU A 35 -2.76 9.77 -18.80
C LEU A 35 -1.36 10.39 -18.87
N PRO A 36 -0.90 10.89 -20.03
CA PRO A 36 0.33 11.65 -20.10
C PRO A 36 0.18 12.85 -19.16
N SER A 37 0.75 12.73 -17.97
CA SER A 37 0.91 13.87 -17.07
C SER A 37 1.74 14.89 -17.85
N PRO A 38 1.27 16.14 -18.02
CA PRO A 38 2.09 17.15 -18.65
C PRO A 38 3.35 17.27 -17.81
N SER A 39 4.44 16.75 -18.38
CA SER A 39 5.85 16.97 -18.10
C SER A 39 6.17 17.73 -16.81
N SER A 40 6.94 17.06 -15.95
CA SER A 40 7.97 17.70 -15.12
C SER A 40 7.50 18.83 -14.22
N ARG A 41 6.97 18.48 -13.04
CA ARG A 41 7.24 19.35 -11.89
C ARG A 41 8.70 19.10 -11.50
N PRO A 42 9.62 20.08 -11.61
CA PRO A 42 10.90 19.94 -10.96
C PRO A 42 10.58 19.86 -9.46
N ASP A 43 11.23 18.93 -8.77
CA ASP A 43 11.23 18.94 -7.32
C ASP A 43 9.88 18.57 -6.65
N ARG A 44 9.45 17.31 -6.79
CA ARG A 44 8.79 16.66 -5.64
C ARG A 44 9.88 16.36 -4.61
N GLN A 45 10.32 17.36 -3.87
CA GLN A 45 10.75 17.09 -2.51
C GLN A 45 9.60 16.35 -1.85
N ALA A 46 9.86 15.12 -1.43
CA ALA A 46 9.05 14.52 -0.39
C ALA A 46 8.95 15.59 0.70
N GLY A 47 7.74 16.15 0.88
CA GLY A 47 7.52 17.17 1.89
C GLY A 47 8.10 16.68 3.22
N PRO A 48 8.60 17.57 4.10
CA PRO A 48 9.19 17.15 5.36
C PRO A 48 8.23 16.16 6.01
N SER A 49 8.70 14.94 6.26
CA SER A 49 7.90 13.95 6.97
C SER A 49 7.37 14.64 8.21
N LEU A 50 6.06 14.82 8.33
CA LEU A 50 5.42 15.26 9.56
C LEU A 50 5.51 14.10 10.57
N ARG A 51 6.75 13.77 10.98
CA ARG A 51 7.11 12.86 12.06
C ARG A 51 7.50 13.67 13.30
N MET A 52 6.92 14.84 13.47
CA MET A 52 7.02 15.62 14.70
C MET A 52 5.64 15.62 15.35
N GLY A 53 5.41 14.64 16.22
CA GLY A 53 4.33 14.69 17.21
C GLY A 53 3.11 13.80 16.99
N LEU A 54 3.26 12.53 16.63
CA LEU A 54 2.17 11.57 16.87
C LEU A 54 2.17 11.19 18.37
N PRO A 55 1.15 11.54 19.18
CA PRO A 55 1.05 11.01 20.52
C PRO A 55 0.86 9.49 20.42
N THR A 56 1.89 8.75 20.82
CA THR A 56 1.77 7.30 21.03
C THR A 56 1.00 7.12 22.33
N THR A 57 -0.34 7.13 22.25
CA THR A 57 -1.18 6.97 23.44
C THR A 57 -2.21 5.88 23.24
N THR A 58 -2.06 4.88 24.11
CA THR A 58 -3.05 3.91 24.59
C THR A 58 -3.24 2.64 23.78
N ALA A 59 -2.51 1.63 24.26
CA ALA A 59 -2.85 0.22 24.15
C ALA A 59 -4.33 -0.04 24.43
N VAL A 60 -5.02 -0.73 23.52
CA VAL A 60 -6.29 -1.38 23.81
C VAL A 60 -5.98 -2.83 24.16
N SER A 61 -6.00 -3.12 25.45
CA SER A 61 -6.00 -4.47 26.01
C SER A 61 -7.34 -5.14 25.66
N THR A 62 -7.33 -6.15 24.79
CA THR A 62 -8.49 -7.04 24.63
C THR A 62 -8.47 -8.08 25.74
N SER A 63 -9.19 -7.81 26.84
CA SER A 63 -9.49 -8.80 27.87
C SER A 63 -10.67 -9.67 27.40
N THR A 64 -10.42 -10.96 27.21
CA THR A 64 -11.43 -11.97 26.89
C THR A 64 -12.26 -12.25 28.14
N GLN A 65 -13.57 -11.99 28.10
CA GLN A 65 -14.49 -12.43 29.15
C GLN A 65 -15.42 -13.51 28.57
N ALA A 66 -15.20 -14.74 29.04
CA ALA A 66 -16.12 -15.85 28.88
C ALA A 66 -17.37 -15.59 29.73
N LYS A 67 -18.54 -15.97 29.22
CA LYS A 67 -19.79 -15.98 29.97
C LYS A 67 -20.39 -17.37 29.83
N ASP A 68 -20.67 -17.96 31.00
CA ASP A 68 -21.30 -19.26 31.24
C ASP A 68 -22.61 -19.47 30.45
#